data_AF-A0A451D3B0-F1
#
_entry.id   AF-A0A451D3B0-F1
#
_cell.length_a   1.000
_cell.length_b   1.000
_cell.length_c   1.000
_cell.angle_alpha   90.00
_cell.angle_beta   90.00
_cell.angle_gamma   90.00
#
_symmetry.space_group_name_H-M   'P 1'
#
loop_
_entity.id
_entity.type
_entity.pdbx_description
1 polymer ?
#
loop_
_entity_poly.entity_id
_entity_poly.type
_entity_poly.pdbx_seq_one_letter_code
_entity_poly.pdbx_strand_id
1 'polypeptide(L)' 'MDEADLAQKREQDMIKAALLGREKSLQSSNGKCIWCKEEAIVVDTAFCSAECGDDYNKYQREMKQRLGKQYQ' A
#
# COMPACT_ATOMS: atom_id res chain seq x y z
N MET A 1 -6.67 21.09 -30.95
CA MET A 1 -6.52 20.22 -29.77
C MET A 1 -7.72 19.36 -29.81
N ASP A 2 -7.51 18.15 -30.30
CA ASP A 2 -8.59 17.32 -30.80
C ASP A 2 -8.98 16.34 -29.70
N GLU A 3 -10.00 15.53 -29.94
CA GLU A 3 -10.52 14.60 -28.91
C GLU A 3 -9.43 13.67 -28.37
N ALA A 4 -8.50 13.26 -29.24
CA ALA A 4 -7.34 12.47 -28.86
C ALA A 4 -6.40 13.20 -27.88
N ASP A 5 -6.15 14.49 -28.10
CA ASP A 5 -5.29 15.29 -27.21
C ASP A 5 -5.94 15.45 -25.82
N LEU A 6 -7.26 15.66 -25.78
CA LEU A 6 -8.02 15.77 -24.54
C LEU A 6 -8.04 14.45 -23.77
N ALA A 7 -8.18 13.32 -24.47
CA ALA A 7 -8.12 12.00 -23.86
C ALA A 7 -6.74 11.72 -23.25
N GLN A 8 -5.66 11.99 -24.00
CA GLN A 8 -4.29 11.81 -23.51
C GLN A 8 -4.01 12.68 -22.27
N LYS A 9 -4.46 13.94 -22.29
CA LYS A 9 -4.29 14.84 -21.14
C LYS A 9 -4.96 14.30 -19.88
N ARG A 10 -6.20 13.80 -20.01
CA ARG A 10 -6.93 13.20 -18.88
C ARG A 10 -6.21 11.97 -18.34
N GLU A 11 -5.69 11.10 -19.21
CA GLU A 11 -4.91 9.94 -18.78
C GLU A 11 -3.66 10.35 -18.00
N GLN A 12 -2.90 11.31 -18.52
CA GLN A 12 -1.70 11.82 -17.84
C GLN A 12 -2.04 12.45 -16.49
N ASP A 13 -3.13 13.19 -16.40
CA ASP A 13 -3.58 13.81 -15.15
C ASP A 13 -4.00 12.73 -14.12
N MET A 14 -4.68 11.66 -14.56
CA MET A 14 -5.01 10.51 -13.69
C MET A 14 -3.75 9.79 -13.19
N ILE A 15 -2.77 9.54 -14.06
CA ILE A 15 -1.50 8.90 -13.68
C ILE A 15 -0.75 9.77 -12.66
N LYS A 16 -0.64 11.08 -12.92
CA LYS A 16 0.00 12.02 -11.99
C LYS A 16 -0.70 12.04 -10.63
N ALA A 17 -2.03 12.09 -10.63
CA ALA A 17 -2.81 12.04 -9.39
C ALA A 17 -2.56 10.74 -8.61
N ALA A 18 -2.52 9.59 -9.30
CA ALA A 18 -2.22 8.30 -8.67
C ALA A 18 -0.80 8.24 -8.09
N LEU A 19 0.20 8.78 -8.79
CA LEU A 19 1.58 8.83 -8.29
C LEU A 19 1.72 9.74 -7.07
N LEU A 20 1.06 10.91 -7.09
CA LEU A 20 1.08 11.85 -5.96
C LEU A 20 0.30 11.34 -4.75
N GLY A 21 -0.79 10.62 -4.97
CA GLY A 21 -1.64 10.04 -3.92
C GLY A 21 -1.19 8.69 -3.38
N ARG A 22 -0.09 8.12 -3.90
CA ARG A 22 0.41 6.81 -3.44
C ARG A 22 0.81 6.88 -1.96
N GLU A 23 0.21 6.02 -1.13
CA GLU A 23 0.61 5.88 0.27
C GLU A 23 2.09 5.49 0.37
N LYS A 24 2.80 6.10 1.32
CA LYS A 24 4.20 5.78 1.59
C LYS A 24 4.33 4.31 1.98
N SER A 25 5.43 3.68 1.55
CA SER A 25 5.77 2.33 1.99
C SER A 25 5.79 2.27 3.51
N LEU A 26 5.24 1.18 4.05
CA LEU A 26 5.24 0.93 5.49
C LEU A 26 6.68 0.88 6.00
N GLN A 27 6.96 1.52 7.13
CA GLN A 27 8.28 1.53 7.76
C GLN A 27 8.17 1.00 9.19
N SER A 28 9.13 0.18 9.60
CA SER A 28 9.25 -0.23 11.00
C SER A 28 9.89 0.88 11.84
N SER A 29 9.28 1.21 12.97
CA SER A 29 9.76 2.27 13.88
C SER A 29 10.90 1.82 14.80
N ASN A 30 11.04 0.51 15.02
CA ASN A 30 12.00 -0.07 15.97
C ASN A 30 12.99 -1.04 15.32
N GLY A 31 12.99 -1.14 13.99
CA GLY A 31 13.83 -2.07 13.23
C GLY A 31 13.40 -3.53 13.33
N LYS A 32 12.23 -3.83 13.93
CA LYS A 32 11.66 -5.18 13.98
C LYS A 32 10.50 -5.35 13.00
N CYS A 33 10.28 -6.57 12.55
CA CYS A 33 9.15 -6.92 11.69
C CYS A 33 7.84 -6.44 12.32
N ILE A 34 7.01 -5.73 11.53
CA ILE A 34 5.73 -5.20 12.04
C ILE A 34 4.72 -6.32 12.32
N TRP A 35 4.84 -7.45 11.61
CA TRP A 35 3.94 -8.60 11.75
C TRP A 35 4.30 -9.49 12.94
N CYS A 36 5.46 -10.18 12.88
CA CYS A 36 5.87 -11.10 13.94
C CYS A 36 6.42 -10.40 15.18
N LYS A 37 6.95 -9.17 15.05
CA LYS A 37 7.54 -8.35 16.13
C LYS A 37 8.78 -8.94 16.82
N GLU A 38 9.26 -10.08 16.34
CA GLU A 38 10.37 -10.82 16.93
C GLU A 38 11.67 -10.53 16.18
N GLU A 39 11.68 -10.79 14.87
CA GLU A 39 12.85 -10.70 14.03
C GLU A 39 13.12 -9.29 13.51
N ALA A 40 14.38 -9.03 13.12
CA ALA A 40 14.78 -7.79 12.48
C ALA A 40 14.18 -7.65 11.07
N ILE A 41 13.92 -6.42 10.63
CA ILE A 41 13.50 -6.16 9.25
C ILE A 41 14.63 -6.45 8.26
N VAL A 42 14.26 -6.81 7.03
CA VAL A 42 15.18 -6.66 5.88
C VAL A 42 15.37 -5.17 5.61
N VAL A 43 16.59 -4.76 5.26
CA VAL A 43 16.94 -3.36 4.95
C VAL A 43 15.95 -2.75 3.95
N ASP A 44 15.50 -1.53 4.22
CA ASP A 44 14.49 -0.79 3.45
C ASP A 44 13.11 -1.45 3.35
N THR A 45 12.79 -2.39 4.26
CA THR A 45 11.48 -3.01 4.36
C THR A 45 10.86 -2.84 5.76
N ALA A 46 9.61 -3.27 5.91
CA ALA A 46 8.90 -3.32 7.20
C ALA A 46 8.83 -4.72 7.81
N PHE A 47 9.39 -5.74 7.15
CA PHE A 47 9.16 -7.15 7.49
C PHE A 47 10.47 -7.94 7.49
N CYS A 48 10.53 -9.01 8.28
CA CYS A 48 11.67 -9.93 8.28
C CYS A 48 11.68 -10.86 7.05
N SER A 49 10.51 -11.07 6.41
CA SER A 49 10.35 -11.95 5.26
C SER A 49 9.20 -11.48 4.36
N ALA A 50 9.18 -12.00 3.13
CA ALA A 50 8.06 -11.78 2.20
C ALA A 50 6.75 -12.34 2.76
N GLU A 51 6.79 -13.51 3.40
CA GLU A 51 5.61 -14.15 4.00
C GLU A 51 4.97 -13.27 5.09
N CYS A 52 5.79 -12.68 5.97
CA CYS A 52 5.27 -11.74 6.98
C CYS A 52 4.61 -10.51 6.34
N GLY A 53 5.14 -10.02 5.21
CA GLY A 53 4.53 -8.94 4.46
C GLY A 53 3.19 -9.33 3.84
N ASP A 54 3.12 -10.52 3.25
CA ASP A 54 1.90 -11.04 2.62
C ASP A 54 0.79 -11.30 3.65
N ASP A 55 1.13 -11.90 4.79
CA ASP A 55 0.21 -12.15 5.89
C ASP A 55 -0.33 -10.84 6.48
N TYR A 56 0.55 -9.87 6.72
CA TYR A 56 0.14 -8.54 7.17
C TYR A 56 -0.83 -7.91 6.17
N ASN A 57 -0.50 -7.92 4.88
CA ASN A 57 -1.34 -7.35 3.83
C ASN A 57 -2.69 -8.06 3.71
N LYS A 58 -2.71 -9.40 3.85
CA LYS A 58 -3.94 -10.19 3.88
C LYS A 58 -4.80 -9.81 5.07
N TYR A 59 -4.20 -9.76 6.26
CA TYR A 59 -4.89 -9.34 7.48
C TYR A 59 -5.48 -7.94 7.35
N GLN A 60 -4.73 -6.96 6.83
CA GLN A 60 -5.23 -5.61 6.59
C GLN A 60 -6.41 -5.58 5.62
N ARG A 61 -6.36 -6.34 4.52
CA ARG A 61 -7.47 -6.45 3.56
C ARG A 61 -8.71 -7.06 4.23
N GLU A 62 -8.54 -8.12 4.99
CA GLU A 62 -9.65 -8.76 5.72
C GLU A 62 -10.25 -7.83 6.76
N MET A 63 -9.43 -7.12 7.54
CA MET A 63 -9.90 -6.15 8.53
C MET A 63 -10.69 -5.02 7.88
N LYS A 64 -10.20 -4.44 6.77
CA LYS A 64 -10.93 -3.42 6.01
C LYS A 64 -12.29 -3.93 5.51
N GLN A 65 -12.35 -5.16 5.01
CA GLN A 65 -13.61 -5.77 4.57
C GLN A 65 -14.58 -6.03 5.72
N ARG A 66 -14.08 -6.48 6.89
CA ARG A 66 -14.91 -6.72 8.08
C ARG A 66 -15.45 -5.42 8.66
N LEU A 67 -14.61 -4.38 8.77
CA LEU A 67 -15.00 -3.06 9.23
C LEU A 67 -15.98 -2.38 8.25
N GLY A 68 -15.77 -2.52 6.93
CA GLY A 68 -16.70 -1.99 5.92
C GLY A 68 -18.09 -2.60 5.97
N LYS A 69 -18.22 -3.88 6.37
CA LYS A 69 -19.52 -4.54 6.60
C LYS A 69 -20.20 -4.12 7.90
N GLN A 70 -19.48 -3.54 8.85
CA GLN A 70 -20.04 -3.10 10.14
C GLN A 70 -20.78 -1.75 10.03
N TYR A 71 -20.60 -1.03 8.91
CA TYR A 71 -21.24 0.25 8.60
C TYR A 71 -22.16 0.18 7.36
N GLN A 72 -22.65 -1.01 7.02
CA GLN A 72 -23.66 -1.24 5.98
C GLN A 72 -24.97 -1.74 6.58
#